data_AF-A0A1C5CI19-F1
#
_entry.id   AF-A0A1C5CI19-F1
#
_cell.length_a   1.000
_cell.length_b   1.000
_cell.length_c   1.000
_cell.angle_alpha   90.00
_cell.angle_beta   90.00
_cell.angle_gamma   90.00
#
_symmetry.space_group_name_H-M   'P 1'
#
loop_
_entity.id
_entity.type
_entity.pdbx_description
1 polymer ?
#
loop_
_entity_poly.entity_id
_entity_poly.type
_entity_poly.pdbx_seq_one_letter_code
_entity_poly.pdbx_strand_id
1 'polypeptide(L)'
;MSFRAIHPADERLVLGGALEAVWRELTGEPPAGWGTEEPANLPWSPRQLTDVAYERGPRPTWLVAVGSPERPGLATVRISRTEGGVEEMPTDTEMIRAAEVLATRHDLQSMLVQVRRARRDPSRRASWARSAVRRCTTRSRATPRTSRDGRTSSA
;
A
#
# COMPACT_ATOMS: atom_id res chain seq x y z
N MET A 1 0.87 3.73 -3.38
CA MET A 1 0.42 3.49 -1.98
C MET A 1 1.24 2.33 -1.44
N SER A 2 1.68 2.37 -0.18
CA SER A 2 2.50 1.32 0.43
C SER A 2 1.95 0.95 1.81
N PHE A 3 2.21 -0.27 2.26
CA PHE A 3 1.88 -0.69 3.62
C PHE A 3 3.11 -1.33 4.28
N ARG A 4 3.13 -1.33 5.61
CA ARG A 4 4.24 -1.88 6.41
C ARG A 4 3.74 -3.03 7.27
N ALA A 5 4.34 -4.20 7.15
CA ALA A 5 4.19 -5.31 8.08
C ALA A 5 5.47 -5.48 8.90
N ILE A 6 5.32 -5.74 10.21
CA ILE A 6 6.45 -6.08 11.09
C ILE A 6 6.21 -7.49 11.60
N HIS A 7 7.14 -8.37 11.32
CA HIS A 7 7.08 -9.78 11.66
C HIS A 7 8.08 -10.10 12.78
N PRO A 8 7.70 -10.90 13.80
CA PRO A 8 8.66 -11.45 14.74
C PRO A 8 9.76 -12.21 14.01
N ALA A 9 11.02 -11.98 14.38
CA ALA A 9 12.16 -12.70 13.82
C ALA A 9 12.32 -14.05 14.54
N ASP A 10 11.43 -15.00 14.26
CA ASP A 10 11.51 -16.38 14.75
C ASP A 10 11.76 -17.37 13.60
N GLU A 11 12.04 -18.64 13.95
CA GLU A 11 12.38 -19.71 13.00
C GLU A 11 11.23 -20.09 12.05
N ARG A 12 10.01 -19.65 12.35
CA ARG A 12 8.82 -19.93 11.54
C ARG A 12 8.43 -18.75 10.65
N LEU A 13 9.24 -17.70 10.63
CA LEU A 13 9.01 -16.52 9.81
C LEU A 13 8.95 -16.90 8.33
N VAL A 14 7.85 -16.54 7.67
CA VAL A 14 7.73 -16.58 6.20
C VAL A 14 7.26 -15.20 5.75
N LEU A 15 8.09 -14.56 4.93
CA LEU A 15 7.87 -13.24 4.34
C LEU A 15 7.10 -13.37 3.02
N GLY A 16 6.46 -12.27 2.58
CA GLY A 16 5.68 -12.23 1.35
C GLY A 16 4.21 -12.64 1.53
N GLY A 17 3.83 -13.19 2.68
CA GLY A 17 2.43 -13.50 2.98
C GLY A 17 1.55 -12.25 3.06
N ALA A 18 2.11 -11.11 3.48
CA ALA A 18 1.36 -9.86 3.52
C ALA A 18 1.11 -9.31 2.11
N LEU A 19 2.15 -9.32 1.24
CA LEU A 19 1.98 -8.99 -0.18
C LEU A 19 0.97 -9.93 -0.84
N GLU A 20 1.12 -11.25 -0.69
CA GLU A 20 0.24 -12.24 -1.30
C GLU A 20 -1.23 -12.05 -0.91
N ALA A 21 -1.49 -11.72 0.35
CA ALA A 21 -2.84 -11.43 0.83
C ALA A 21 -3.44 -10.20 0.13
N VAL A 22 -2.71 -9.08 0.08
CA VAL A 22 -3.20 -7.86 -0.59
C VAL A 22 -3.36 -8.08 -2.09
N TRP A 23 -2.42 -8.78 -2.71
CA TRP A 23 -2.45 -9.09 -4.13
C TRP A 23 -3.70 -9.90 -4.49
N ARG A 24 -4.03 -10.94 -3.71
CA ARG A 24 -5.25 -11.74 -3.92
C ARG A 24 -6.53 -10.91 -3.78
N GLU A 25 -6.60 -9.99 -2.82
CA GLU A 25 -7.77 -9.12 -2.68
C GLU A 25 -7.92 -8.17 -3.88
N LEU A 26 -6.81 -7.75 -4.50
CA LEU A 26 -6.82 -6.81 -5.62
C LEU A 26 -7.02 -7.48 -6.98
N THR A 27 -6.37 -8.62 -7.22
CA THR A 27 -6.34 -9.27 -8.54
C THR A 27 -7.11 -10.59 -8.60
N GLY A 28 -7.48 -11.16 -7.45
CA GLY A 28 -8.15 -12.46 -7.31
C GLY A 28 -7.21 -13.65 -7.23
N GLU A 29 -5.91 -13.47 -7.50
CA GLU A 29 -4.91 -14.54 -7.58
C GLU A 29 -3.62 -14.14 -6.82
N PRO A 30 -2.75 -15.08 -6.40
CA PRO A 30 -1.43 -14.69 -5.92
C PRO A 30 -0.58 -14.09 -7.04
N PRO A 31 0.55 -13.43 -6.72
CA PRO A 31 1.54 -13.09 -7.75
C PRO A 31 1.95 -14.36 -8.51
N ALA A 32 2.24 -14.23 -9.81
CA ALA A 32 2.70 -15.33 -10.64
C ALA A 32 4.20 -15.56 -10.51
N GLY A 33 4.97 -14.47 -10.37
CA GLY A 33 6.42 -14.52 -10.31
C GLY A 33 7.04 -13.50 -9.37
N TRP A 34 8.33 -13.69 -9.08
CA TRP A 34 9.15 -12.76 -8.33
C TRP A 34 10.62 -12.80 -8.76
N GLY A 35 11.39 -11.81 -8.31
CA GLY A 35 12.83 -11.74 -8.49
C GLY A 35 13.46 -10.67 -7.61
N THR A 36 14.79 -10.69 -7.47
CA THR A 36 15.56 -9.59 -6.85
C THR A 36 15.83 -8.44 -7.82
N GLU A 37 15.58 -8.67 -9.10
CA GLU A 37 15.73 -7.74 -10.21
C GLU A 37 14.69 -8.09 -11.28
N GLU A 38 14.45 -7.14 -12.18
CA GLU A 38 13.68 -7.42 -13.40
C GLU A 38 14.61 -8.03 -14.46
N PRO A 39 14.17 -9.07 -15.21
CA PRO A 39 12.86 -9.70 -15.18
C PRO A 39 12.65 -10.66 -13.99
N ALA A 40 11.45 -10.62 -13.40
CA ALA A 40 11.02 -11.53 -12.35
C ALA A 40 10.87 -12.98 -12.86
N ASN A 41 11.97 -13.73 -12.88
CA ASN A 41 12.07 -15.04 -13.53
C ASN A 41 11.72 -16.25 -12.64
N LEU A 42 11.46 -16.05 -11.34
CA LEU A 42 11.16 -17.14 -10.42
C LEU A 42 9.64 -17.27 -10.21
N PRO A 43 9.09 -18.50 -10.14
CA PRO A 43 7.70 -18.68 -9.75
C PRO A 43 7.50 -18.17 -8.32
N TRP A 44 6.34 -17.57 -8.07
CA TRP A 44 6.01 -17.02 -6.74
C TRP A 44 6.20 -18.06 -5.63
N SER A 45 7.11 -17.77 -4.70
CA SER A 45 7.42 -18.64 -3.57
C SER A 45 7.81 -17.83 -2.33
N PRO A 46 6.88 -17.63 -1.37
CA PRO A 46 7.17 -16.94 -0.11
C PRO A 46 8.35 -17.55 0.66
N ARG A 47 8.55 -18.87 0.55
CA ARG A 47 9.67 -19.57 1.19
C ARG A 47 11.01 -19.15 0.58
N GLN A 48 11.18 -19.28 -0.73
CA GLN A 48 12.43 -18.91 -1.39
C GLN A 48 12.75 -17.42 -1.23
N LEU A 49 11.71 -16.59 -1.27
CA LEU A 49 11.82 -15.16 -0.97
C LEU A 49 12.38 -14.91 0.43
N THR A 50 11.87 -15.65 1.42
CA THR A 50 12.33 -15.57 2.81
C THR A 50 13.79 -16.01 2.94
N ASP A 51 14.17 -17.11 2.27
CA ASP A 51 15.53 -17.62 2.27
C ASP A 51 16.51 -16.58 1.71
N VAL A 52 16.20 -15.97 0.57
CA VAL A 52 17.01 -14.88 -0.03
C VAL A 52 17.12 -13.67 0.91
N ALA A 53 16.02 -13.30 1.57
CA ALA A 53 16.03 -12.21 2.53
C ALA A 53 16.86 -12.53 3.78
N TYR A 54 16.82 -13.78 4.24
CA TYR A 54 17.60 -14.27 5.36
C TYR A 54 19.11 -14.28 5.05
N GLU A 55 19.50 -14.84 3.91
CA GLU A 55 20.90 -14.93 3.46
C GLU A 55 21.56 -13.55 3.28
N ARG A 56 20.80 -12.56 2.80
CA ARG A 56 21.30 -11.18 2.62
C ARG A 56 21.33 -10.37 3.90
N GLY A 57 20.73 -10.86 4.98
CA GLY A 57 20.73 -10.19 6.28
C GLY A 57 22.15 -9.88 6.76
N PRO A 58 22.39 -8.69 7.34
CA PRO A 58 21.45 -7.65 7.74
C PRO A 58 21.13 -6.60 6.66
N ARG A 59 21.64 -6.74 5.43
CA ARG A 59 21.40 -5.75 4.37
C ARG A 59 19.93 -5.79 3.93
N PRO A 60 19.30 -4.65 3.60
CA PRO A 60 17.98 -4.65 3.03
C PRO A 60 17.92 -5.44 1.72
N THR A 61 16.83 -6.17 1.52
CA THR A 61 16.56 -6.91 0.28
C THR A 61 15.42 -6.24 -0.45
N TRP A 62 15.63 -5.95 -1.73
CA TRP A 62 14.60 -5.47 -2.65
C TRP A 62 14.19 -6.61 -3.56
N LEU A 63 12.88 -6.70 -3.77
CA LEU A 63 12.26 -7.73 -4.57
C LEU A 63 11.19 -7.11 -5.44
N VAL A 64 10.92 -7.76 -6.56
CA VAL A 64 9.80 -7.45 -7.43
C VAL A 64 8.92 -8.67 -7.52
N ALA A 65 7.61 -8.45 -7.54
CA ALA A 65 6.58 -9.45 -7.71
C ALA A 65 5.72 -9.04 -8.91
N VAL A 66 5.39 -10.01 -9.75
CA VAL A 66 4.65 -9.80 -11.01
C VAL A 66 3.44 -10.71 -11.09
N GLY A 67 2.37 -10.22 -11.69
CA GLY A 67 1.14 -10.98 -11.98
C GLY A 67 1.26 -11.83 -13.23
N SER A 68 0.23 -12.61 -13.52
CA SER A 68 0.16 -13.37 -14.78
C SER A 68 -0.20 -12.44 -15.95
N PRO A 69 -0.02 -12.88 -17.21
CA PRO A 69 -0.49 -12.14 -18.38
C PRO A 69 -2.01 -11.84 -18.34
N GLU A 70 -2.81 -12.75 -17.77
CA GLU A 70 -4.27 -12.62 -17.64
C GLU A 70 -4.67 -11.65 -16.53
N ARG A 71 -3.86 -11.56 -15.47
CA ARG A 71 -4.04 -10.68 -14.31
C ARG A 71 -2.75 -9.91 -14.06
N PRO A 72 -2.41 -8.93 -14.93
CA PRO A 72 -1.16 -8.20 -14.80
C PRO A 72 -1.17 -7.36 -13.53
N GLY A 73 -0.05 -7.37 -12.83
CA GLY A 73 0.20 -6.58 -11.64
C GLY A 73 1.69 -6.49 -11.38
N LEU A 74 2.12 -5.43 -10.69
CA LEU A 74 3.51 -5.21 -10.33
C LEU A 74 3.57 -4.70 -8.89
N ALA A 75 4.38 -5.35 -8.06
CA ALA A 75 4.72 -4.82 -6.75
C ALA A 75 6.22 -4.89 -6.48
N THR A 76 6.72 -3.88 -5.79
CA THR A 76 8.07 -3.91 -5.23
C THR A 76 7.98 -4.12 -3.73
N VAL A 77 8.84 -4.97 -3.17
CA VAL A 77 8.89 -5.27 -1.74
C VAL A 77 10.27 -4.94 -1.21
N ARG A 78 10.31 -4.11 -0.17
CA ARG A 78 11.52 -3.92 0.63
C ARG A 78 11.42 -4.73 1.90
N ILE A 79 12.44 -5.55 2.15
CA ILE A 79 12.61 -6.29 3.40
C ILE A 79 13.79 -5.71 4.16
N SER A 80 13.63 -5.45 5.46
CA SER A 80 14.71 -4.91 6.30
C SER A 80 14.63 -5.45 7.72
N ARG A 81 15.78 -5.83 8.29
CA ARG A 81 15.85 -6.25 9.69
C ARG A 81 15.93 -5.02 10.60
N THR A 82 15.10 -4.98 11.62
CA THR A 82 15.01 -3.90 12.62
C THR A 82 15.10 -4.48 14.03
N GLU A 83 15.31 -3.63 15.04
CA GLU A 83 15.25 -4.06 16.45
C GLU A 83 13.89 -4.67 16.83
N GLY A 84 12.81 -4.27 16.13
CA GLY A 84 11.45 -4.76 16.37
C GLY A 84 11.07 -6.03 15.59
N GLY A 85 11.98 -6.60 14.79
CA GLY A 85 11.72 -7.73 13.90
C GLY A 85 12.02 -7.41 12.43
N VAL A 86 11.42 -8.18 11.52
CA VAL A 86 11.59 -8.00 10.07
C VAL A 86 10.47 -7.13 9.52
N GLU A 87 10.83 -6.05 8.87
CA GLU A 87 9.91 -5.15 8.17
C GLU A 87 9.74 -5.57 6.71
N GLU A 88 8.50 -5.67 6.28
CA GLU A 88 8.09 -5.87 4.88
C GLU A 88 7.29 -4.66 4.42
N MET A 89 7.75 -3.99 3.35
CA MET A 89 7.12 -2.79 2.79
C MET A 89 6.84 -2.97 1.29
N PRO A 90 5.70 -3.58 0.94
CA PRO A 90 5.26 -3.66 -0.44
C PRO A 90 4.64 -2.35 -0.96
N THR A 91 4.86 -2.10 -2.25
CA THR A 91 4.21 -1.07 -3.04
C THR A 91 3.61 -1.72 -4.27
N ASP A 92 2.29 -1.64 -4.43
CA ASP A 92 1.52 -2.33 -5.47
C ASP A 92 0.87 -1.33 -6.45
N THR A 93 1.03 -1.56 -7.76
CA THR A 93 0.44 -0.73 -8.82
C THR A 93 -1.07 -0.83 -8.89
N GLU A 94 -1.68 -1.96 -8.55
CA GLU A 94 -3.14 -2.13 -8.60
C GLU A 94 -3.82 -1.28 -7.52
N MET A 95 -3.18 -1.14 -6.36
CA MET A 95 -3.63 -0.22 -5.32
C MET A 95 -3.50 1.25 -5.75
N ILE A 96 -2.49 1.59 -6.57
CA ILE A 96 -2.37 2.92 -7.18
C ILE A 96 -3.52 3.14 -8.16
N ARG A 97 -3.82 2.16 -9.03
CA ARG A 97 -4.95 2.25 -9.97
C ARG A 97 -6.29 2.41 -9.25
N ALA A 98 -6.51 1.66 -8.16
CA ALA A 98 -7.71 1.83 -7.35
C ALA A 98 -7.82 3.25 -6.77
N ALA A 99 -6.72 3.81 -6.26
CA ALA A 99 -6.70 5.18 -5.76
C ALA A 99 -6.98 6.22 -6.86
N GLU A 100 -6.44 6.02 -8.08
CA GLU A 100 -6.71 6.89 -9.24
C GLU A 100 -8.18 6.86 -9.67
N VAL A 101 -8.80 5.68 -9.72
CA VAL A 101 -10.24 5.56 -10.02
C VAL A 101 -11.07 6.30 -8.98
N LEU A 102 -10.74 6.17 -7.70
CA LEU A 102 -11.41 6.91 -6.63
C LEU A 102 -11.22 8.43 -6.77
N ALA A 103 -10.00 8.89 -7.08
CA ALA A 103 -9.70 10.30 -7.27
C ALA A 103 -10.43 10.92 -8.47
N THR A 104 -10.54 10.17 -9.56
CA THR A 104 -11.08 10.67 -10.83
C THR A 104 -12.60 10.50 -10.96
N ARG A 105 -13.18 9.43 -10.41
CA ARG A 105 -14.60 9.11 -10.58
C ARG A 105 -15.45 9.36 -9.34
N HIS A 106 -14.83 9.51 -8.18
CA HIS A 106 -15.53 9.57 -6.89
C HIS A 106 -15.06 10.74 -6.01
N ASP A 107 -14.49 11.78 -6.62
CA ASP A 107 -14.03 13.01 -5.96
C ASP A 107 -13.15 12.75 -4.71
N LEU A 108 -12.33 11.69 -4.74
CA LEU A 108 -11.47 11.34 -3.62
C LEU A 108 -10.39 12.42 -3.41
N GLN A 109 -10.60 13.25 -2.39
CA GLN A 109 -9.68 14.34 -2.05
C GLN A 109 -8.43 13.86 -1.28
N SER A 110 -8.56 12.87 -0.39
CA SER A 110 -7.44 12.26 0.34
C SER A 110 -7.83 10.91 0.94
N MET A 111 -6.86 9.99 1.06
CA MET A 111 -7.04 8.68 1.70
C MET A 111 -5.78 8.28 2.49
N LEU A 112 -5.95 8.01 3.78
CA LEU A 112 -4.92 7.42 4.64
C LEU A 112 -5.52 6.22 5.37
N VAL A 113 -4.98 5.03 5.10
CA VAL A 113 -5.37 3.79 5.78
C VAL A 113 -4.20 3.36 6.66
N GLN A 114 -4.38 3.38 7.97
CA GLN A 114 -3.41 2.88 8.92
C GLN A 114 -4.06 1.84 9.83
N VAL A 115 -3.60 0.59 9.71
CA VAL A 115 -3.97 -0.49 10.61
C VAL A 115 -2.76 -0.79 11.47
N ARG A 116 -2.82 -0.42 12.75
CA ARG A 116 -1.75 -0.72 13.71
C ARG A 116 -2.19 -1.87 14.59
N ARG A 117 -1.43 -2.97 14.59
CA ARG A 117 -1.53 -3.95 15.67
C ARG A 117 -0.99 -3.28 16.94
N ALA A 118 -1.83 -3.12 17.96
CA ALA A 118 -1.34 -2.66 19.26
C ALA A 118 -0.23 -3.62 19.71
N ARG A 119 0.89 -3.07 20.24
CA ARG A 119 1.94 -3.90 20.85
C ARG A 119 1.28 -4.87 21.83
N ARG A 120 1.79 -6.11 21.89
CA ARG A 120 1.43 -7.03 22.97
C ARG A 120 1.87 -6.40 24.30
N ASP A 121 0.95 -5.70 24.94
CA ASP A 121 0.99 -5.42 26.37
C ASP A 121 0.35 -6.65 27.04
N PRO A 122 1.08 -7.44 27.85
CA PRO A 122 0.52 -8.61 28.51
C PRO A 122 -0.63 -8.28 29.47
N SER A 123 -0.88 -7.00 29.79
CA SER A 123 -1.95 -6.56 30.68
C SER A 123 -3.27 -6.16 30.01
N ARG A 124 -3.36 -6.14 28.66
CA ARG A 124 -4.59 -5.71 27.96
C ARG A 124 -5.05 -6.69 26.87
N ARG A 125 -6.37 -6.96 26.87
CA ARG A 125 -7.07 -7.70 25.82
C ARG A 125 -6.89 -6.98 24.48
N ALA A 126 -6.64 -7.72 23.40
CA ALA A 126 -6.43 -7.15 22.06
C ALA A 126 -7.59 -6.22 21.67
N SER A 127 -7.34 -4.91 21.65
CA SER A 127 -8.29 -3.90 21.21
C SER A 127 -7.90 -3.39 19.84
N TRP A 128 -8.80 -3.55 18.88
CA TRP A 128 -8.66 -3.00 17.53
C TRP A 128 -8.99 -1.50 17.57
N ALA A 129 -8.00 -0.63 17.39
CA ALA A 129 -8.25 0.79 17.20
C ALA A 129 -8.43 1.08 15.71
N ARG A 130 -9.69 1.24 15.27
CA ARG A 130 -9.99 1.83 13.96
C ARG A 130 -9.90 3.35 14.10
N SER A 131 -8.79 3.92 13.69
CA SER A 131 -8.66 5.37 13.57
C SER A 131 -8.99 5.79 12.14
N ALA A 132 -10.24 6.16 11.89
CA ALA A 132 -10.60 6.97 10.73
C ALA A 132 -10.33 8.44 11.11
N VAL A 133 -9.25 9.02 10.61
CA VAL A 133 -9.03 10.47 10.79
C VAL A 133 -9.98 11.21 9.84
N ARG A 134 -10.94 11.94 10.40
CA ARG A 134 -11.75 12.95 9.70
C ARG A 134 -11.46 14.35 10.28
N ARG A 135 -11.18 15.30 9.38
CA ARG A 135 -11.54 16.75 9.31
C ARG A 135 -10.39 17.54 8.65
N CYS A 136 -10.58 18.65 7.93
CA CYS A 136 -11.69 19.59 7.87
C CYS A 136 -11.67 20.44 6.57
N THR A 137 -12.87 20.87 6.16
CA THR A 137 -13.29 22.05 5.36
C THR A 137 -12.32 22.78 4.43
N THR A 138 -12.74 22.88 3.16
CA THR A 138 -12.49 24.09 2.37
C THR A 138 -13.81 24.78 2.10
N ARG A 139 -13.96 25.98 2.68
CA ARG A 139 -15.02 26.94 2.37
C ARG A 139 -14.90 27.27 0.88
N SER A 140 -15.91 26.92 0.08
CA SER A 140 -16.00 27.35 -1.31
C SER A 140 -15.88 28.89 -1.35
N ARG A 141 -14.81 29.41 -1.95
CA ARG A 141 -14.81 30.81 -2.40
C ARG A 141 -15.74 30.86 -3.61
N ALA A 142 -16.95 31.35 -3.39
CA ALA A 142 -17.80 31.81 -4.47
C ALA A 142 -17.04 32.87 -5.26
N THR A 143 -16.74 32.58 -6.52
CA THR A 143 -16.29 33.59 -7.49
C THR A 143 -17.46 34.53 -7.75
N PRO A 144 -17.37 35.84 -7.48
CA PRO A 144 -18.43 36.76 -7.88
C PRO A 144 -18.38 36.88 -9.41
N ARG A 145 -19.41 36.36 -10.07
CA ARG A 145 -19.66 36.57 -11.49
C ARG A 145 -20.30 37.95 -11.64
N THR A 146 -19.48 38.99 -11.77
CA THR A 146 -19.95 40.33 -12.15
C THR A 146 -20.29 40.33 -13.64
N SER A 147 -21.54 39.96 -13.99
CA SER A 147 -22.09 40.31 -15.30
C SER A 147 -22.51 41.78 -15.26
N ARG A 148 -21.75 42.60 -15.96
CA ARG A 148 -21.99 44.02 -16.19
C ARG A 148 -23.15 44.17 -17.19
N ASP A 149 -24.37 44.23 -16.69
CA ASP A 149 -25.52 44.73 -17.47
C ASP A 149 -25.39 46.24 -17.59
N GLY A 150 -24.94 46.69 -18.77
CA GLY A 150 -24.98 48.09 -19.17
C GLY A 150 -26.17 48.34 -20.08
N ARG A 151 -27.26 48.87 -19.52
CA ARG A 151 -28.34 49.50 -20.29
C ARG A 151 -28.64 50.89 -19.71
N THR A 152 -28.83 51.85 -20.63
CA THR A 152 -29.42 53.21 -20.53
C THR A 152 -28.70 54.25 -19.65
N SER A 153 -28.06 55.28 -20.22
CA SER A 153 -28.56 56.50 -20.90
C SER A 153 -28.98 57.60 -19.92
N SER A 154 -28.29 58.75 -19.97
CA SER A 154 -28.83 60.13 -19.85
C SER A 154 -27.69 61.16 -19.72
N ALA A 155 -27.54 62.01 -20.73
CA ALA A 155 -27.30 63.46 -20.63
C ALA A 155 -27.56 64.07 -22.01
#